data_AF-A0A3M7HXX1-F1
#
_entry.id   AF-A0A3M7HXX1-F1
#
_cell.length_a   1.000
_cell.length_b   1.000
_cell.length_c   1.000
_cell.angle_alpha   90.00
_cell.angle_beta   90.00
_cell.angle_gamma   90.00
#
_symmetry.space_group_name_H-M   'P 1'
#
loop_
_entity.id
_entity.type
_entity.pdbx_description
1 polymer ?
#
loop_
_entity_poly.entity_id
_entity_poly.type
_entity_poly.pdbx_seq_one_letter_code
_entity_poly.pdbx_strand_id
1 'polypeptide(L)'
;MALVMLIAICYCIGDIEAVLSTPTGYPSIQIFYNITGSLAATNAMTAFIIILSASSCITIMAGSSRQLFAFARDDGLPFSKWVARVRPGLDVPVNAIVVSFTFAACISLVNISSTAAFNSITSLGTGTLTISYIICLSCMIWLRIAGKPLLPSRFDLGRSFGLALNLTAVGFLVLVFVIAFFPPVPEPLLTVVSMNWSILIFGVVVLFSMFYYFLWGRKVYVGPVEYVRVVR
;
A
#
# COMPACT_ATOMS: atom_id res chain seq x y z
N MET A 1 8.35 15.70 8.54
CA MET A 1 8.41 16.06 7.11
C MET A 1 7.03 16.12 6.46
N ALA A 2 6.26 15.03 6.41
CA ALA A 2 4.90 15.05 5.82
C ALA A 2 3.96 16.11 6.42
N LEU A 3 3.96 16.28 7.74
CA LEU A 3 3.13 17.29 8.42
C LEU A 3 3.52 18.73 8.04
N VAL A 4 4.81 19.03 7.96
CA VAL A 4 5.31 20.37 7.57
C VAL A 4 4.95 20.68 6.12
N MET A 5 5.08 19.70 5.23
CA MET A 5 4.70 19.84 3.82
C MET A 5 3.19 20.04 3.67
N LEU A 6 2.37 19.32 4.44
CA LEU A 6 0.92 19.47 4.43
C LEU A 6 0.50 20.88 4.88
N ILE A 7 1.10 21.40 5.96
CA ILE A 7 0.85 22.78 6.40
C ILE A 7 1.23 23.77 5.30
N ALA A 8 2.42 23.62 4.70
CA ALA A 8 2.87 24.51 3.63
C ALA A 8 1.91 24.50 2.42
N ILE A 9 1.45 23.32 1.98
CA ILE A 9 0.48 23.20 0.88
C ILE A 9 -0.85 23.86 1.24
N CYS A 10 -1.38 23.63 2.44
CA CYS A 10 -2.64 24.25 2.88
C CYS A 10 -2.57 25.79 2.88
N TYR A 11 -1.42 26.37 3.22
CA TYR A 11 -1.20 27.82 3.15
C TYR A 11 -1.02 28.34 1.72
N CYS A 12 -0.51 27.51 0.80
CA CYS A 12 -0.15 27.93 -0.55
C CYS A 12 -1.16 27.54 -1.65
N ILE A 13 -2.19 26.75 -1.35
CA ILE A 13 -3.13 26.23 -2.36
C ILE A 13 -3.95 27.34 -3.03
N GLY A 14 -4.34 28.38 -2.27
CA GLY A 14 -5.22 29.44 -2.75
C GLY A 14 -6.64 28.95 -3.00
N ASP A 15 -7.20 29.26 -4.17
CA ASP A 15 -8.53 28.83 -4.58
C ASP A 15 -8.56 27.34 -4.98
N ILE A 16 -9.27 26.54 -4.18
CA ILE A 16 -9.36 25.09 -4.34
C ILE A 16 -10.09 24.73 -5.64
N GLU A 17 -11.13 25.47 -6.03
CA GLU A 17 -11.90 25.14 -7.24
C GLU A 17 -11.06 25.35 -8.50
N ALA A 18 -10.29 26.44 -8.54
CA ALA A 18 -9.36 26.73 -9.64
C ALA A 18 -8.24 25.67 -9.74
N VAL A 19 -7.78 25.16 -8.59
CA VAL A 19 -6.74 24.11 -8.54
C VAL A 19 -7.28 22.74 -8.94
N LEU A 20 -8.52 22.40 -8.56
CA LEU A 20 -9.15 21.13 -8.92
C LEU A 20 -9.59 21.08 -10.39
N SER A 21 -9.95 22.23 -10.98
CA SER A 21 -10.37 22.35 -12.39
C SER A 21 -9.22 22.71 -13.36
N THR A 22 -7.97 22.60 -12.91
CA THR A 22 -6.81 22.99 -13.72
C THR A 22 -6.74 22.22 -15.05
N PRO A 23 -6.46 22.90 -16.19
CA PRO A 23 -6.26 22.24 -17.48
C PRO A 23 -5.10 21.24 -17.50
N THR A 24 -4.17 21.36 -16.54
CA THR A 24 -3.02 20.44 -16.41
C THR A 24 -3.43 19.06 -15.92
N GLY A 25 -4.63 18.90 -15.34
CA GLY A 25 -5.09 17.65 -14.72
C GLY A 25 -4.36 17.26 -13.44
N TYR A 26 -3.34 18.02 -13.02
CA TYR A 26 -2.52 17.75 -11.84
C TYR A 26 -2.49 18.99 -10.92
N PRO A 27 -3.27 18.98 -9.82
CA PRO A 27 -3.34 20.08 -8.86
C PRO A 27 -1.98 20.58 -8.34
N SER A 28 -1.00 19.68 -8.18
CA SER A 28 0.34 20.02 -7.71
C SER A 28 1.07 21.00 -8.62
N ILE A 29 0.92 20.87 -9.94
CA ILE A 29 1.56 21.74 -10.92
C ILE A 29 0.96 23.15 -10.83
N GLN A 30 -0.37 23.23 -10.72
CA GLN A 30 -1.08 24.50 -10.56
C GLN A 30 -0.67 25.23 -9.28
N ILE A 31 -0.48 24.50 -8.17
CA ILE A 31 -0.03 25.08 -6.90
C ILE A 31 1.37 25.69 -7.06
N PHE A 32 2.31 25.02 -7.73
CA PHE A 32 3.64 25.61 -7.98
C PHE A 32 3.57 26.86 -8.86
N TYR A 33 2.67 26.88 -9.84
CA TYR A 33 2.46 28.08 -10.64
C TYR A 33 1.90 29.23 -9.83
N ASN A 34 0.90 28.96 -8.97
CA ASN A 34 0.29 29.98 -8.11
C ASN A 34 1.31 30.61 -7.14
N ILE A 35 2.29 29.83 -6.66
CA ILE A 35 3.34 30.31 -5.75
C ILE A 35 4.44 31.06 -6.52
N THR A 36 4.89 30.53 -7.65
CA THR A 36 6.09 31.04 -8.34
C THR A 36 5.78 32.17 -9.32
N GLY A 37 4.56 32.24 -9.86
CA GLY A 37 4.18 33.19 -10.92
C GLY A 37 4.98 33.06 -12.22
N SER A 38 5.80 32.01 -12.36
CA SER A 38 6.72 31.82 -13.47
C SER A 38 6.66 30.40 -14.00
N LEU A 39 6.43 30.27 -15.31
CA LEU A 39 6.40 28.98 -16.00
C LEU A 39 7.76 28.26 -15.92
N ALA A 40 8.88 29.00 -15.98
CA ALA A 40 10.21 28.41 -15.93
C ALA A 40 10.48 27.75 -14.56
N ALA A 41 10.15 28.43 -13.47
CA ALA A 41 10.30 27.90 -12.11
C ALA A 41 9.35 26.72 -11.86
N THR A 42 8.10 26.84 -12.28
CA THR A 42 7.09 25.76 -12.18
C THR A 42 7.55 24.50 -12.91
N ASN A 43 8.07 24.63 -14.13
CA ASN A 43 8.56 23.50 -14.92
C ASN A 43 9.78 22.84 -14.29
N ALA A 44 10.73 23.63 -13.74
CA ALA A 44 11.89 23.09 -13.05
C ALA A 44 11.49 22.28 -11.80
N MET A 45 10.57 22.81 -10.98
CA MET A 45 10.06 22.11 -9.79
C MET A 45 9.28 20.84 -10.16
N THR A 46 8.47 20.91 -11.22
CA THR A 46 7.69 19.77 -11.71
C THR A 46 8.62 18.67 -12.25
N ALA A 47 9.65 19.02 -13.01
CA ALA A 47 10.66 18.07 -13.51
C ALA A 47 11.37 17.34 -12.36
N PHE A 48 11.70 18.06 -11.28
CA PHE A 48 12.29 17.46 -10.09
C PHE A 48 11.36 16.43 -9.43
N ILE A 49 10.06 16.72 -9.33
CA ILE A 49 9.07 15.77 -8.81
C ILE A 49 8.94 14.55 -9.71
N ILE A 50 8.94 14.72 -11.02
CA ILE A 50 8.88 13.59 -11.97
C ILE A 50 10.08 12.65 -11.76
N ILE A 51 11.29 13.20 -11.57
CA ILE A 51 12.49 12.41 -11.28
C ILE A 51 12.36 11.65 -9.95
N LEU A 52 11.85 12.31 -8.90
CA LEU A 52 11.59 11.67 -7.60
C LEU A 52 10.50 10.60 -7.67
N SER A 53 9.46 10.80 -8.47
CA SER A 53 8.42 9.80 -8.71
C SER A 53 8.99 8.58 -9.43
N ALA A 54 9.83 8.79 -10.45
CA ALA A 54 10.49 7.70 -11.18
C ALA A 54 11.39 6.85 -10.26
N SER A 55 12.20 7.50 -9.41
CA SER A 55 13.03 6.78 -8.44
C SER A 55 12.20 6.03 -7.40
N SER A 56 11.09 6.63 -6.93
CA SER A 56 10.14 5.99 -6.02
C SER A 56 9.52 4.73 -6.62
N CYS A 57 9.15 4.74 -7.91
CA CYS A 57 8.64 3.56 -8.62
C CYS A 57 9.64 2.41 -8.60
N ILE A 58 10.93 2.69 -8.81
CA ILE A 58 12.00 1.67 -8.75
C ILE A 58 12.08 1.05 -7.35
N THR A 59 12.03 1.88 -6.30
CA THR A 59 12.06 1.40 -4.91
C THR A 59 10.85 0.53 -4.58
N ILE A 60 9.65 0.93 -5.01
CA ILE A 60 8.42 0.16 -4.78
C ILE A 60 8.49 -1.19 -5.51
N MET A 61 8.97 -1.21 -6.76
CA MET A 61 9.16 -2.45 -7.53
C MET A 61 10.16 -3.40 -6.86
N ALA A 62 11.28 -2.87 -6.37
CA ALA A 62 12.27 -3.63 -5.62
C ALA A 62 11.71 -4.16 -4.29
N GLY A 63 10.89 -3.37 -3.59
CA GLY A 63 10.22 -3.78 -2.35
C GLY A 63 9.20 -4.90 -2.57
N SER A 64 8.31 -4.72 -3.55
CA SER A 64 7.25 -5.68 -3.90
C SER A 64 7.83 -7.03 -4.32
N SER A 65 8.85 -7.02 -5.19
CA SER A 65 9.51 -8.27 -5.63
C SER A 65 10.21 -9.02 -4.49
N ARG A 66 10.79 -8.32 -3.51
CA ARG A 66 11.36 -8.95 -2.30
C ARG A 66 10.30 -9.54 -1.39
N GLN A 67 9.15 -8.89 -1.23
CA GLN A 67 8.01 -9.43 -0.48
C GLN A 67 7.47 -10.69 -1.16
N LEU A 68 7.30 -10.65 -2.49
CA LEU A 68 6.85 -11.79 -3.29
C LEU A 68 7.83 -12.96 -3.19
N PHE A 69 9.13 -12.67 -3.30
CA PHE A 69 10.19 -13.65 -3.13
C PHE A 69 10.17 -14.30 -1.74
N ALA A 70 10.05 -13.51 -0.67
CA ALA A 70 10.01 -14.03 0.69
C ALA A 70 8.80 -14.96 0.89
N PHE A 71 7.65 -14.58 0.35
CA PHE A 71 6.46 -15.43 0.39
C PHE A 71 6.60 -16.70 -0.47
N ALA A 72 7.26 -16.61 -1.62
CA ALA A 72 7.57 -17.77 -2.47
C ALA A 72 8.55 -18.74 -1.80
N ARG A 73 9.55 -18.23 -1.08
CA ARG A 73 10.56 -19.03 -0.36
C ARG A 73 9.91 -19.92 0.69
N ASP A 74 8.85 -19.45 1.32
CA ASP A 74 8.11 -20.17 2.35
C ASP A 74 6.97 -21.02 1.75
N ASP A 75 7.07 -21.36 0.46
CA ASP A 75 6.08 -22.11 -0.34
C ASP A 75 4.66 -21.53 -0.26
N GLY A 76 4.53 -20.20 -0.22
CA GLY A 76 3.25 -19.50 -0.18
C GLY A 76 2.54 -19.31 -1.53
N LEU A 77 3.23 -19.55 -2.64
CA LEU A 77 2.74 -19.27 -4.01
C LEU A 77 2.70 -20.51 -4.91
N PRO A 78 1.80 -20.55 -5.92
CA PRO A 78 1.95 -21.53 -6.99
C PRO A 78 3.27 -21.28 -7.72
N PHE A 79 3.95 -22.36 -8.12
CA PHE A 79 5.30 -22.28 -8.72
C PHE A 79 6.34 -21.59 -7.82
N SER A 80 6.18 -21.67 -6.49
CA SER A 80 7.10 -21.16 -5.47
C SER A 80 8.58 -21.41 -5.81
N LYS A 81 8.92 -22.65 -6.21
CA LYS A 81 10.28 -23.07 -6.58
C LYS A 81 10.91 -22.26 -7.72
N TRP A 82 10.10 -21.77 -8.67
CA TRP A 82 10.60 -20.93 -9.76
C TRP A 82 10.68 -19.47 -9.32
N VAL A 83 9.66 -18.96 -8.63
CA VAL A 83 9.62 -17.56 -8.16
C VAL A 83 10.71 -17.28 -7.11
N ALA A 84 10.97 -18.25 -6.21
CA ALA A 84 11.98 -18.19 -5.17
C ALA A 84 13.41 -18.53 -5.68
N ARG A 85 13.61 -18.78 -6.98
CA ARG A 85 14.94 -19.10 -7.51
C ARG A 85 15.77 -17.82 -7.66
N VAL A 86 16.91 -17.77 -6.97
CA VAL A 86 17.95 -16.75 -7.15
C VAL A 86 19.10 -17.36 -7.96
N ARG A 87 19.59 -16.64 -8.98
CA ARG A 87 20.70 -17.12 -9.82
C ARG A 87 22.03 -16.94 -9.09
N PRO A 88 22.95 -17.92 -9.12
CA PRO A 88 24.29 -17.73 -8.57
C PRO A 88 25.00 -16.53 -9.23
N GLY A 89 25.55 -15.63 -8.43
CA GLY A 89 26.21 -14.40 -8.90
C GLY A 89 25.30 -13.17 -9.01
N LEU A 90 23.98 -13.31 -8.82
CA LEU A 90 23.03 -12.21 -8.76
C LEU A 90 22.32 -12.25 -7.39
N ASP A 91 22.57 -11.29 -6.51
CA ASP A 91 21.91 -11.19 -5.18
C ASP A 91 20.45 -10.70 -5.25
N VAL A 92 19.81 -10.84 -6.41
CA VAL A 92 18.49 -10.26 -6.70
C VAL A 92 17.55 -11.31 -7.30
N PRO A 93 16.31 -11.46 -6.80
CA PRO A 93 15.35 -12.44 -7.29
C PRO A 93 14.70 -12.00 -8.60
N VAL A 94 15.40 -12.20 -9.73
CA VAL A 94 14.94 -11.76 -11.07
C VAL A 94 13.56 -12.32 -11.43
N ASN A 95 13.27 -13.58 -11.11
CA ASN A 95 11.98 -14.19 -11.41
C ASN A 95 10.82 -13.49 -10.67
N ALA A 96 11.02 -13.14 -9.40
CA ALA A 96 10.03 -12.37 -8.63
C ALA A 96 9.84 -10.96 -9.21
N ILE A 97 10.91 -10.31 -9.69
CA ILE A 97 10.81 -9.01 -10.36
C ILE A 97 9.95 -9.10 -11.62
N VAL A 98 10.18 -10.11 -12.47
CA VAL A 98 9.41 -10.30 -13.71
C VAL A 98 7.92 -10.52 -13.40
N VAL A 99 7.60 -11.32 -12.38
CA VAL A 99 6.20 -11.55 -11.96
C VAL A 99 5.57 -10.26 -11.47
N SER A 100 6.23 -9.53 -10.55
CA SER A 100 5.73 -8.26 -10.03
C SER A 100 5.52 -7.22 -11.14
N PHE A 101 6.47 -7.12 -12.08
CA PHE A 101 6.38 -6.19 -13.21
C PHE A 101 5.23 -6.56 -14.16
N THR A 102 5.11 -7.85 -14.51
CA THR A 102 4.04 -8.32 -15.40
C THR A 102 2.68 -8.05 -14.79
N PHE A 103 2.51 -8.34 -13.49
CA PHE A 103 1.26 -8.06 -12.78
C PHE A 103 0.93 -6.57 -12.72
N ALA A 104 1.92 -5.72 -12.41
CA ALA A 104 1.76 -4.27 -12.43
C ALA A 104 1.36 -3.75 -13.82
N ALA A 105 2.03 -4.24 -14.88
CA ALA A 105 1.71 -3.87 -16.26
C ALA A 105 0.29 -4.28 -16.66
N CYS A 106 -0.16 -5.50 -16.28
CA CYS A 106 -1.52 -5.94 -16.51
C CYS A 106 -2.55 -5.04 -15.82
N ILE A 107 -2.30 -4.61 -14.58
CA ILE A 107 -3.17 -3.66 -13.88
C ILE A 107 -3.15 -2.29 -14.58
N SER A 108 -1.99 -1.82 -15.06
CA SER A 108 -1.90 -0.55 -15.79
C SER A 108 -2.72 -0.54 -17.09
N LEU A 109 -2.86 -1.69 -17.77
CA LEU A 109 -3.70 -1.81 -18.97
C LEU A 109 -5.19 -1.55 -18.70
N VAL A 110 -5.67 -1.73 -17.45
CA VAL A 110 -7.07 -1.42 -17.07
C VAL A 110 -7.41 0.05 -17.32
N ASN A 111 -6.42 0.94 -17.21
CA ASN A 111 -6.61 2.37 -17.46
C ASN A 111 -7.09 2.66 -18.90
N ILE A 112 -6.67 1.85 -19.88
CA ILE A 112 -7.10 1.98 -21.28
C ILE A 112 -8.62 1.71 -21.42
N SER A 113 -9.15 0.79 -20.61
CA SER A 113 -10.57 0.42 -20.63
C SER A 113 -11.42 1.42 -19.85
N SER A 114 -11.00 1.75 -18.63
CA SER A 114 -11.76 2.67 -17.77
C SER A 114 -10.88 3.31 -16.71
N THR A 115 -10.85 4.64 -16.72
CA THR A 115 -10.19 5.46 -15.69
C THR A 115 -10.85 5.29 -14.32
N ALA A 116 -12.18 5.10 -14.27
CA ALA A 116 -12.91 4.83 -13.03
C ALA A 116 -12.53 3.49 -12.40
N ALA A 117 -12.34 2.44 -13.23
CA ALA A 117 -11.88 1.14 -12.77
C ALA A 117 -10.43 1.22 -12.23
N PHE A 118 -9.55 1.91 -12.94
CA PHE A 118 -8.17 2.13 -12.50
C PHE A 118 -8.09 2.92 -11.18
N ASN A 119 -8.90 3.97 -11.04
CA ASN A 119 -8.98 4.76 -9.81
C ASN A 119 -9.48 3.90 -8.64
N SER A 120 -10.46 3.03 -8.86
CA SER A 120 -10.93 2.07 -7.84
C SER A 120 -9.81 1.10 -7.40
N ILE A 121 -9.01 0.57 -8.33
CA ILE A 121 -7.86 -0.27 -7.98
C ILE A 121 -6.79 0.52 -7.20
N THR A 122 -6.59 1.78 -7.54
CA THR A 122 -5.62 2.64 -6.84
C THR A 122 -6.08 2.93 -5.41
N SER A 123 -7.36 3.25 -5.21
CA SER A 123 -7.97 3.46 -3.89
C SER A 123 -7.89 2.21 -3.00
N LEU A 124 -7.99 1.01 -3.58
CA LEU A 124 -7.78 -0.25 -2.88
C LEU A 124 -6.37 -0.38 -2.26
N GLY A 125 -5.34 0.24 -2.85
CA GLY A 125 -3.98 0.27 -2.31
C GLY A 125 -3.93 0.83 -0.89
N THR A 126 -4.67 1.91 -0.63
CA THR A 126 -4.78 2.52 0.71
C THR A 126 -5.52 1.61 1.68
N GLY A 127 -6.59 0.94 1.24
CA GLY A 127 -7.34 0.00 2.07
C GLY A 127 -6.51 -1.22 2.48
N THR A 128 -5.79 -1.81 1.52
CA THR A 128 -4.93 -3.00 1.73
C THR A 128 -3.71 -2.70 2.61
N LEU A 129 -3.14 -1.51 2.50
CA LEU A 129 -2.08 -1.07 3.42
C LEU A 129 -2.62 -0.89 4.85
N THR A 130 -3.77 -0.24 4.99
CA THR A 130 -4.41 -0.01 6.29
C THR A 130 -4.72 -1.32 7.00
N ILE A 131 -5.31 -2.30 6.31
CA ILE A 131 -5.60 -3.61 6.93
C ILE A 131 -4.32 -4.36 7.30
N SER A 132 -3.23 -4.24 6.53
CA SER A 132 -1.94 -4.83 6.92
C SER A 132 -1.45 -4.29 8.26
N TYR A 133 -1.61 -2.99 8.52
CA TYR A 133 -1.27 -2.40 9.81
C TYR A 133 -2.20 -2.85 10.93
N ILE A 134 -3.52 -2.93 10.65
CA ILE A 134 -4.50 -3.46 11.61
C ILE A 134 -4.11 -4.88 12.03
N ILE A 135 -3.84 -5.78 11.08
CA ILE A 135 -3.45 -7.18 11.37
C ILE A 135 -2.20 -7.24 12.26
N CYS A 136 -1.14 -6.51 11.90
CA CYS A 136 0.09 -6.48 12.68
C CYS A 136 -0.12 -6.00 14.13
N LEU A 137 -0.88 -4.91 14.31
CA LEU A 137 -1.18 -4.37 15.63
C LEU A 137 -2.10 -5.30 16.43
N SER A 138 -3.10 -5.90 15.79
CA SER A 138 -3.98 -6.89 16.41
C SER A 138 -3.21 -8.11 16.90
N CYS A 139 -2.24 -8.62 16.13
CA CYS A 139 -1.34 -9.69 16.59
C CYS A 139 -0.53 -9.27 17.83
N MET A 140 0.00 -8.05 17.85
CA MET A 140 0.73 -7.54 19.03
C MET A 140 -0.17 -7.37 20.27
N ILE A 141 -1.41 -6.88 20.08
CA ILE A 141 -2.41 -6.79 21.14
C ILE A 141 -2.71 -8.19 21.69
N TRP A 142 -2.93 -9.15 20.80
CA TRP A 142 -3.19 -10.54 21.19
C TRP A 142 -2.06 -11.15 22.01
N LEU A 143 -0.79 -10.97 21.59
CA LEU A 143 0.37 -11.44 22.39
C LEU A 143 0.39 -10.79 23.79
N ARG A 144 0.12 -9.49 23.90
CA ARG A 144 0.12 -8.76 25.17
C ARG A 144 -1.02 -9.19 26.11
N ILE A 145 -2.21 -9.44 25.57
CA ILE A 145 -3.36 -9.94 26.34
C ILE A 145 -3.11 -11.39 26.78
N ALA A 146 -2.60 -12.24 25.89
CA ALA A 146 -2.25 -13.63 26.18
C ALA A 146 -1.06 -13.80 27.13
N GLY A 147 -0.38 -12.70 27.51
CA GLY A 147 0.77 -12.72 28.41
C GLY A 147 2.01 -13.39 27.81
N LYS A 148 2.08 -13.52 26.48
CA LYS A 148 3.25 -14.08 25.79
C LYS A 148 4.36 -13.03 25.72
N PRO A 149 5.64 -13.42 25.91
CA PRO A 149 6.73 -12.48 25.81
C PRO A 149 6.83 -11.93 24.39
N LEU A 150 6.98 -10.61 24.28
CA LEU A 150 7.37 -9.97 23.03
C LEU A 150 8.87 -10.15 22.80
N LEU A 151 9.32 -10.02 21.55
CA LEU A 151 10.76 -10.00 21.28
C LEU A 151 11.42 -8.84 22.05
N PRO A 152 12.67 -9.03 22.54
CA PRO A 152 13.38 -7.99 23.25
C PRO A 152 13.52 -6.74 22.37
N SER A 153 12.96 -5.62 22.85
CA SER A 153 13.01 -4.32 22.16
C SER A 153 13.94 -3.37 22.92
N ARG A 154 14.72 -2.57 22.17
CA ARG A 154 15.53 -1.48 22.76
C ARG A 154 14.66 -0.35 23.30
N PHE A 155 13.41 -0.28 22.87
CA PHE A 155 12.42 0.70 23.32
C PHE A 155 11.16 -0.03 23.75
N ASP A 156 10.90 -0.06 25.06
CA ASP A 156 9.72 -0.67 25.66
C ASP A 156 8.91 0.42 26.39
N LEU A 157 7.66 0.59 25.97
CA LEU A 157 6.71 1.52 26.58
C LEU A 157 5.97 0.86 27.76
N GLY A 158 6.37 -0.35 28.16
CA GLY A 158 5.69 -1.13 29.17
C GLY A 158 4.37 -1.73 28.65
N ARG A 159 3.84 -2.69 29.44
CA ARG A 159 2.70 -3.50 29.02
C ARG A 159 1.41 -2.70 28.87
N SER A 160 1.06 -1.88 29.87
CA SER A 160 -0.22 -1.17 29.94
C SER A 160 -0.29 0.00 28.96
N PHE A 161 0.74 0.85 28.93
CA PHE A 161 0.78 2.01 28.04
C PHE A 161 0.93 1.59 26.58
N GLY A 162 1.77 0.58 26.30
CA GLY A 162 1.85 -0.02 24.97
C GLY A 162 0.51 -0.61 24.51
N LEU A 163 -0.22 -1.32 25.38
CA LEU A 163 -1.53 -1.89 25.02
C LEU A 163 -2.54 -0.79 24.70
N ALA A 164 -2.64 0.26 25.54
CA ALA A 164 -3.53 1.39 25.29
C ALA A 164 -3.23 2.06 23.94
N LEU A 165 -1.95 2.32 23.64
CA LEU A 165 -1.53 2.92 22.37
C LEU A 165 -1.89 2.04 21.17
N ASN A 166 -1.64 0.73 21.24
CA ASN A 166 -2.01 -0.17 20.16
C ASN A 166 -3.53 -0.20 19.94
N LEU A 167 -4.31 -0.17 21.02
CA LEU A 167 -5.77 -0.23 20.95
C LEU A 167 -6.35 1.05 20.33
N THR A 168 -5.84 2.22 20.75
CA THR A 168 -6.19 3.51 20.15
C THR A 168 -5.79 3.57 18.68
N ALA A 169 -4.60 3.07 18.33
CA ALA A 169 -4.13 3.02 16.96
C ALA A 169 -5.01 2.14 16.07
N VAL A 170 -5.38 0.94 16.54
CA VAL A 170 -6.32 0.07 15.81
C VAL A 170 -7.68 0.73 15.67
N GLY A 171 -8.23 1.35 16.71
CA GLY A 171 -9.50 2.08 16.63
C GLY A 171 -9.47 3.18 15.57
N PHE A 172 -8.39 3.97 15.52
CA PHE A 172 -8.20 4.99 14.49
C PHE A 172 -8.05 4.40 13.09
N LEU A 173 -7.25 3.34 12.92
CA LEU A 173 -7.06 2.68 11.63
C LEU A 173 -8.35 2.03 11.11
N VAL A 174 -9.19 1.49 11.99
CA VAL A 174 -10.51 0.95 11.60
C VAL A 174 -11.40 2.06 11.07
N LEU A 175 -11.43 3.23 11.72
CA LEU A 175 -12.15 4.39 11.22
C LEU A 175 -11.64 4.80 9.84
N VAL A 176 -10.32 4.95 9.68
CA VAL A 176 -9.68 5.30 8.39
C VAL A 176 -9.99 4.25 7.32
N PHE A 177 -9.99 2.97 7.67
CA PHE A 177 -10.31 1.87 6.77
C PHE A 177 -11.74 1.99 6.24
N VAL A 178 -12.72 2.27 7.10
CA VAL A 178 -14.12 2.46 6.69
C VAL A 178 -14.26 3.66 5.76
N ILE A 179 -13.65 4.80 6.12
CA ILE A 179 -13.69 6.01 5.29
C ILE A 179 -13.00 5.81 3.94
N ALA A 180 -11.95 4.99 3.86
CA ALA A 180 -11.23 4.73 2.61
C ALA A 180 -12.09 4.06 1.52
N PHE A 181 -13.18 3.40 1.90
CA PHE A 181 -14.14 2.81 0.94
C PHE A 181 -15.29 3.74 0.57
N PHE A 182 -15.40 4.91 1.21
CA PHE A 182 -16.45 5.87 0.85
C PHE A 182 -16.14 6.51 -0.51
N PRO A 183 -17.19 6.86 -1.28
CA PRO A 183 -17.01 7.60 -2.52
C PRO A 183 -16.53 9.03 -2.21
N PRO A 184 -15.71 9.63 -3.10
CA PRO A 184 -15.22 10.99 -2.94
C PRO A 184 -16.32 12.05 -3.16
N VAL A 185 -17.44 11.67 -3.79
CA VAL A 185 -18.54 12.57 -4.13
C VAL A 185 -19.77 12.25 -3.26
N PRO A 186 -20.37 13.25 -2.59
CA PRO A 186 -21.58 13.06 -1.80
C PRO A 186 -22.84 12.95 -2.68
N GLU A 187 -23.89 12.31 -2.13
CA GLU A 187 -25.25 12.37 -2.68
C GLU A 187 -25.75 13.84 -2.76
N PRO A 188 -26.46 14.26 -3.83
CA PRO A 188 -27.04 13.49 -4.93
C PRO A 188 -26.18 13.43 -6.22
N LEU A 189 -24.93 13.89 -6.16
CA LEU A 189 -24.02 13.91 -7.32
C LEU A 189 -23.39 12.53 -7.59
N LEU A 190 -23.74 11.52 -6.80
CA LEU A 190 -23.22 10.16 -6.91
C LEU A 190 -23.85 9.45 -8.12
N THR A 191 -22.99 9.00 -9.03
CA THR A 191 -23.35 8.14 -10.16
C THR A 191 -22.67 6.78 -10.03
N VAL A 192 -23.16 5.77 -10.75
CA VAL A 192 -22.56 4.42 -10.81
C VAL A 192 -21.07 4.49 -11.20
N VAL A 193 -20.68 5.46 -12.03
CA VAL A 193 -19.30 5.67 -12.50
C VAL A 193 -18.43 6.34 -11.43
N SER A 194 -18.99 7.22 -10.61
CA SER A 194 -18.25 7.92 -9.55
C SER A 194 -18.21 7.18 -8.22
N MET A 195 -18.85 6.00 -8.12
CA MET A 195 -18.82 5.18 -6.92
C MET A 195 -17.46 4.53 -6.72
N ASN A 196 -17.01 4.45 -5.46
CA ASN A 196 -15.78 3.78 -5.10
C ASN A 196 -16.00 2.26 -5.04
N TRP A 197 -15.70 1.57 -6.14
CA TRP A 197 -15.86 0.12 -6.27
C TRP A 197 -14.75 -0.70 -5.58
N SER A 198 -13.84 -0.05 -4.85
CA SER A 198 -12.74 -0.73 -4.16
C SER A 198 -13.21 -1.81 -3.20
N ILE A 199 -14.36 -1.64 -2.54
CA ILE A 199 -14.86 -2.62 -1.56
C ILE A 199 -15.22 -3.97 -2.23
N LEU A 200 -15.75 -3.92 -3.44
CA LEU A 200 -16.08 -5.12 -4.22
C LEU A 200 -14.81 -5.85 -4.62
N ILE A 201 -13.83 -5.12 -5.15
CA ILE A 201 -12.53 -5.68 -5.53
C ILE A 201 -11.83 -6.28 -4.31
N PHE A 202 -11.85 -5.57 -3.18
CA PHE A 202 -11.31 -6.05 -1.91
C PHE A 202 -11.97 -7.36 -1.47
N GLY A 203 -13.30 -7.42 -1.47
CA GLY A 203 -14.06 -8.61 -1.10
C GLY A 203 -13.71 -9.81 -1.97
N VAL A 204 -13.62 -9.63 -3.30
CA VAL A 204 -13.22 -10.69 -4.23
C VAL A 204 -11.80 -11.19 -3.94
N VAL A 205 -10.84 -10.29 -3.71
CA VAL A 205 -9.46 -10.65 -3.40
C VAL A 205 -9.35 -11.41 -2.07
N VAL A 206 -10.08 -10.97 -1.05
CA VAL A 206 -10.12 -11.64 0.26
C VAL A 206 -10.75 -13.04 0.15
N LEU A 207 -11.87 -13.17 -0.55
CA LEU A 207 -12.51 -14.47 -0.80
C LEU A 207 -11.59 -15.42 -1.57
N PHE A 208 -10.94 -14.93 -2.63
CA PHE A 208 -9.99 -15.72 -3.40
C PHE A 208 -8.79 -16.16 -2.54
N SER A 209 -8.24 -15.25 -1.73
CA SER A 209 -7.14 -15.55 -0.81
C SER A 209 -7.53 -16.60 0.24
N MET A 210 -8.73 -16.48 0.84
CA MET A 210 -9.24 -17.49 1.78
C MET A 210 -9.42 -18.85 1.10
N PHE A 211 -10.02 -18.88 -0.09
CA PHE A 211 -10.20 -20.12 -0.86
C PHE A 211 -8.85 -20.79 -1.18
N TYR A 212 -7.88 -20.00 -1.66
CA TYR A 212 -6.52 -20.46 -1.92
C TYR A 212 -5.83 -21.01 -0.66
N TYR A 213 -5.98 -20.33 0.49
CA TYR A 213 -5.45 -20.79 1.76
C TYR A 213 -6.08 -22.12 2.21
N PHE A 214 -7.40 -22.26 2.12
CA PHE A 214 -8.09 -23.49 2.54
C PHE A 214 -7.81 -24.68 1.61
N LEU A 215 -7.65 -24.47 0.31
CA LEU A 215 -7.38 -25.58 -0.61
C LEU A 215 -5.93 -26.06 -0.59
N TRP A 216 -4.99 -25.10 -0.59
CA TRP A 216 -3.57 -25.36 -0.81
C TRP A 216 -2.70 -24.82 0.32
N GLY A 217 -2.88 -23.56 0.72
CA GLY A 217 -2.01 -22.89 1.69
C GLY A 217 -1.87 -23.66 3.01
N ARG A 218 -2.97 -24.14 3.59
CA ARG A 218 -2.97 -24.92 4.86
C ARG A 218 -2.18 -26.24 4.80
N LYS A 219 -1.85 -26.74 3.61
CA LYS A 219 -1.17 -28.03 3.41
C LYS A 219 0.32 -27.88 3.12
N VAL A 220 0.72 -26.75 2.54
CA VAL A 220 2.06 -26.55 1.95
C VAL A 220 2.81 -25.41 2.63
N TYR A 221 2.11 -24.38 3.10
CA TYR A 221 2.75 -23.21 3.71
C TYR A 221 3.30 -23.55 5.10
N VAL A 222 4.61 -23.41 5.25
CA VAL A 222 5.33 -23.61 6.51
C VAL A 222 5.84 -22.25 6.98
N GLY A 223 5.45 -21.83 8.17
CA GLY A 223 5.81 -20.51 8.68
C GLY A 223 7.31 -20.40 8.99
N PRO A 224 7.91 -19.20 8.90
CA PRO A 224 9.35 -18.99 9.19
C PRO A 224 9.79 -19.49 10.58
N VAL A 225 8.88 -19.49 11.54
CA VAL A 225 9.13 -19.85 12.94
C VAL A 225 9.24 -21.38 13.12
N GLU A 226 8.73 -22.18 12.19
CA GLU A 226 8.83 -23.64 12.23
C GLU A 226 10.26 -24.09 11.88
N TYR A 227 10.87 -23.52 10.85
CA TYR A 227 12.23 -23.85 10.41
C TYR A 227 13.31 -23.57 11.48
N VAL A 228 13.15 -22.51 12.27
CA VAL A 228 14.11 -22.16 13.34
C VAL A 228 14.07 -23.15 14.50
N ARG A 229 12.95 -23.87 14.72
CA ARG A 229 12.87 -24.90 15.76
C ARG A 229 13.51 -26.23 15.35
N VAL A 230 13.58 -26.53 14.06
CA VAL A 230 14.16 -27.80 13.57
C VAL A 230 15.69 -27.82 13.69
N VAL A 231 16.31 -26.63 13.75
CA VAL A 231 17.79 -26.47 13.84
C VAL A 231 18.25 -26.27 15.30
N ARG A 232 17.42 -26.60 16.30
CA ARG A 232 17.77 -26.46 17.71
C ARG A 232 17.70 -27.76 18.47
#